data_AF-A0ABD5DEG7-F1
#
_entry.id   AF-A0ABD5DEG7-F1
#
_cell.length_a   1.000
_cell.length_b   1.000
_cell.length_c   1.000
_cell.angle_alpha   90.00
_cell.angle_beta   90.00
_cell.angle_gamma   90.00
#
_symmetry.space_group_name_H-M   'P 1'
#
loop_
_entity.id
_entity.type
_entity.pdbx_description
1 polymer ?
#
loop_
_entity_poly.entity_id
_entity_poly.type
_entity_poly.pdbx_seq_one_letter_code
_entity_poly.pdbx_strand_id
1 'polypeptide(L)'
;ALHVSQPALSQQIRQLEAMLEVQLFDRSGRRIRLTDAGEIWLEYARRALRELEEGRRALHDAEDLQHGKLRIAMTPTFTTYMLGPLMEAY
;
A
#
# COMPACT_ATOMS: atom_id res chain seq x y z
N ALA A 1 -3.95 15.53 -6.05
CA ALA A 1 -5.20 15.40 -6.81
C ALA A 1 -5.20 14.02 -7.48
N LEU A 2 -6.32 13.30 -7.50
CA LEU A 2 -6.43 12.10 -8.33
C LEU A 2 -6.32 12.56 -9.79
N HIS A 3 -5.47 11.96 -10.61
CA HIS A 3 -5.26 12.30 -12.03
C HIS A 3 -6.45 11.88 -12.92
N VAL A 4 -7.68 12.14 -12.46
CA VAL A 4 -8.92 11.73 -13.11
C VAL A 4 -9.81 12.95 -13.29
N SER A 5 -10.55 12.98 -14.41
CA SER A 5 -11.55 14.01 -14.66
C SER A 5 -12.74 13.82 -13.70
N GLN A 6 -13.42 14.92 -13.38
CA GLN A 6 -14.61 14.90 -12.53
C GLN A 6 -15.74 13.95 -13.04
N PRO A 7 -15.99 13.84 -14.37
CA PRO A 7 -16.93 12.85 -14.90
C PRO A 7 -16.50 11.40 -14.63
N ALA A 8 -15.21 11.09 -14.79
CA ALA A 8 -14.68 9.75 -14.55
C ALA A 8 -14.80 9.36 -13.07
N LEU A 9 -14.45 10.28 -12.14
CA LEU A 9 -14.63 10.06 -10.71
C LEU A 9 -16.10 9.83 -10.34
N SER A 10 -17.00 10.64 -10.88
CA SER A 10 -18.44 10.50 -10.63
C SER A 10 -19.00 9.16 -11.13
N GLN A 11 -18.47 8.65 -12.24
CA GLN A 11 -18.85 7.34 -12.77
C GLN A 11 -18.33 6.20 -11.89
N GLN A 12 -17.08 6.26 -11.41
CA GLN A 12 -16.52 5.26 -10.50
C GLN A 12 -17.30 5.20 -9.18
N ILE A 13 -17.69 6.34 -8.62
CA ILE A 13 -18.53 6.40 -7.42
C ILE A 13 -19.88 5.70 -7.67
N ARG A 14 -20.53 5.98 -8.80
CA ARG A 14 -21.81 5.33 -9.13
C ARG A 14 -21.68 3.82 -9.32
N GLN A 15 -20.58 3.36 -9.89
CA GLN A 15 -20.31 1.92 -10.03
C GLN A 15 -20.14 1.26 -8.66
N LEU A 16 -19.42 1.91 -7.75
CA LEU A 16 -19.29 1.44 -6.37
C LEU A 16 -20.65 1.39 -5.66
N GLU A 17 -21.44 2.45 -5.74
CA GLU A 17 -22.79 2.51 -5.15
C GLU A 17 -23.71 1.41 -5.72
N ALA A 18 -23.60 1.11 -7.02
CA ALA A 18 -24.34 0.02 -7.65
C ALA A 18 -23.89 -1.37 -7.17
N MET A 19 -22.58 -1.60 -7.03
CA MET A 19 -22.04 -2.86 -6.51
C MET A 19 -22.41 -3.12 -5.04
N LEU A 20 -22.54 -2.04 -4.26
CA LEU A 20 -22.93 -2.11 -2.85
C LEU A 20 -24.44 -2.05 -2.63
N GLU A 21 -25.22 -1.84 -3.70
CA GLU A 21 -26.67 -1.65 -3.68
C GLU A 21 -27.15 -0.56 -2.70
N VAL A 22 -26.31 0.45 -2.45
CA VAL A 22 -26.57 1.55 -1.51
C VAL A 22 -25.95 2.86 -1.98
N GLN A 23 -26.64 3.98 -1.74
CA GLN A 23 -26.11 5.31 -2.00
C GLN A 23 -25.14 5.71 -0.89
N LEU A 24 -23.91 6.07 -1.26
CA LEU A 24 -22.87 6.53 -0.34
C LEU A 24 -22.86 8.06 -0.25
N PHE A 25 -23.33 8.75 -1.28
CA PHE A 25 -23.37 10.21 -1.33
C PHE A 25 -24.78 10.77 -1.55
N ASP A 26 -25.16 11.75 -0.72
CA ASP A 26 -26.33 12.58 -0.94
C ASP A 26 -25.97 13.77 -1.84
N ARG A 27 -26.73 13.92 -2.93
CA ARG A 27 -26.58 14.96 -3.96
C ARG A 27 -27.82 15.83 -4.12
N SER A 28 -28.80 15.72 -3.22
CA SER A 28 -30.05 16.49 -3.26
C SER A 28 -29.84 17.99 -3.00
N GLY A 29 -28.80 18.33 -2.22
CA GLY A 29 -28.48 19.70 -1.85
C GLY A 29 -27.43 20.37 -2.74
N ARG A 30 -27.11 21.64 -2.41
CA ARG A 30 -26.08 22.44 -3.09
C ARG A 30 -24.64 21.95 -2.84
N ARG A 31 -24.45 21.02 -1.89
CA ARG A 31 -23.17 20.38 -1.57
C ARG A 31 -23.36 18.87 -1.49
N ILE A 32 -22.38 18.14 -1.98
CA ILE A 32 -22.30 16.68 -1.85
C ILE A 32 -21.90 16.34 -0.41
N ARG A 33 -22.60 15.38 0.21
CA ARG A 33 -22.32 14.87 1.55
C ARG A 33 -22.36 13.35 1.56
N LEU A 34 -21.76 12.72 2.56
CA LEU A 34 -21.92 11.29 2.79
C LEU A 34 -23.31 11.02 3.35
N THR A 35 -23.86 9.86 3.00
CA THR A 35 -25.00 9.26 3.72
C THR A 35 -24.51 8.54 4.96
N ASP A 36 -25.40 8.06 5.83
CA ASP A 36 -25.02 7.20 6.97
C ASP A 36 -24.27 5.94 6.50
N ALA A 37 -24.72 5.34 5.39
CA ALA A 37 -24.02 4.22 4.76
C ALA A 37 -22.64 4.64 4.21
N GLY A 38 -22.54 5.86 3.67
CA GLY A 38 -21.29 6.47 3.22
C GLY A 38 -20.27 6.62 4.34
N GLU A 39 -20.68 7.09 5.52
CA GLU A 39 -19.80 7.23 6.68
C GLU A 39 -19.31 5.85 7.18
N ILE A 40 -20.20 4.87 7.28
CA ILE A 40 -19.84 3.49 7.65
C ILE A 40 -18.83 2.92 6.63
N TRP A 41 -19.14 2.99 5.34
CA TRP A 41 -18.28 2.46 4.29
C TRP A 41 -16.90 3.13 4.26
N LEU A 42 -16.85 4.45 4.51
CA LEU A 42 -15.61 5.20 4.54
C LEU A 42 -14.64 4.69 5.61
N GLU A 43 -15.15 4.29 6.79
CA GLU A 43 -14.32 3.70 7.84
C GLU A 43 -13.65 2.41 7.35
N TYR A 44 -14.44 1.49 6.80
CA TYR A 44 -13.93 0.21 6.29
C TYR A 44 -12.99 0.39 5.10
N ALA A 45 -13.33 1.25 4.15
CA ALA A 45 -12.49 1.54 2.98
C ALA A 45 -11.12 2.10 3.41
N ARG A 46 -11.09 3.03 4.37
CA ARG A 46 -9.84 3.58 4.91
C ARG A 46 -8.99 2.52 5.60
N ARG A 47 -9.61 1.60 6.35
CA ARG A 47 -8.91 0.48 7.00
C ARG A 47 -8.31 -0.46 5.96
N ALA A 48 -9.10 -0.92 5.01
CA ALA A 48 -8.65 -1.82 3.96
C ALA A 48 -7.49 -1.24 3.15
N LEU A 49 -7.54 0.05 2.79
CA LEU A 49 -6.45 0.72 2.07
C LEU A 49 -5.16 0.79 2.89
N ARG A 50 -5.25 0.97 4.21
CA ARG A 50 -4.07 0.93 5.09
C ARG A 50 -3.45 -0.46 5.14
N GLU A 51 -4.26 -1.49 5.35
CA GLU A 51 -3.81 -2.89 5.38
C GLU A 51 -3.12 -3.29 4.07
N LEU A 52 -3.70 -2.91 2.92
CA LEU A 52 -3.10 -3.18 1.61
C LEU A 52 -1.74 -2.48 1.44
N GLU A 53 -1.64 -1.24 1.91
CA GLU A 53 -0.40 -0.46 1.85
C GLU A 53 0.67 -1.02 2.80
N GLU A 54 0.29 -1.47 3.99
CA GLU A 54 1.18 -2.16 4.93
C GLU A 54 1.69 -3.48 4.36
N GLY A 55 0.80 -4.29 3.76
CA GLY A 55 1.19 -5.51 3.06
C GLY A 55 2.16 -5.25 1.91
N ARG A 56 1.94 -4.18 1.13
CA ARG A 56 2.87 -3.78 0.06
C ARG A 56 4.26 -3.42 0.60
N ARG A 57 4.34 -2.73 1.74
CA ARG A 57 5.64 -2.42 2.38
C ARG A 57 6.32 -3.67 2.92
N ALA A 58 5.58 -4.56 3.57
CA ALA A 58 6.13 -5.81 4.08
C ALA A 58 6.75 -6.66 2.97
N LEU A 59 6.12 -6.69 1.78
CA LEU A 59 6.68 -7.35 0.60
C LEU A 59 7.97 -6.68 0.11
N HIS A 60 7.99 -5.34 0.05
CA HIS A 60 9.19 -4.59 -0.34
C HIS A 60 10.36 -4.83 0.63
N ASP A 61 10.09 -4.80 1.95
CA ASP A 61 11.09 -5.06 2.97
C ASP A 61 11.64 -6.49 2.85
N ALA A 62 10.77 -7.47 2.56
CA ALA A 62 11.18 -8.85 2.33
C ALA A 62 12.05 -9.01 1.07
N GLU A 63 11.72 -8.31 -0.02
CA GLU A 63 12.53 -8.30 -1.25
C GLU A 63 13.88 -7.58 -1.06
N ASP A 64 13.90 -6.46 -0.33
CA ASP A 64 15.10 -5.72 0.02
C ASP A 64 16.03 -6.53 0.93
N LEU A 65 15.47 -7.32 1.86
CA LEU A 65 16.22 -8.27 2.68
C LEU A 65 16.84 -9.40 1.84
N GLN A 66 16.24 -9.77 0.70
CA GLN A 66 16.81 -10.76 -0.22
C GLN A 66 17.90 -10.19 -1.15
N HIS A 67 17.95 -8.87 -1.37
CA HIS A 67 18.92 -8.21 -2.26
C HIS A 67 19.83 -7.20 -1.54
N GLY A 68 19.87 -7.22 -0.20
CA GLY A 68 20.61 -6.26 0.61
C GLY A 68 22.13 -6.40 0.52
N LYS A 69 22.86 -5.28 0.63
CA LYS A 69 24.33 -5.27 0.78
C LYS A 69 24.71 -5.48 2.24
N LEU A 70 25.24 -6.67 2.57
CA LEU A 70 25.83 -6.93 3.88
C LEU A 70 27.22 -6.28 3.97
N ARG A 71 27.36 -5.22 4.76
CA ARG A 71 28.67 -4.57 5.01
C ARG A 71 29.30 -5.15 6.28
N ILE A 72 30.29 -6.01 6.12
CA ILE A 72 31.04 -6.60 7.22
C ILE A 72 32.32 -5.78 7.46
N ALA A 73 32.54 -5.34 8.70
CA ALA A 73 33.80 -4.74 9.12
C ALA A 73 34.58 -5.75 9.97
N MET A 74 35.83 -6.03 9.59
CA MET A 74 36.70 -6.96 10.30
C MET A 74 38.16 -6.51 10.23
N THR A 75 38.96 -6.96 11.19
CA THR A 75 40.41 -6.72 11.24
C THR A 75 41.09 -7.37 10.02
N PRO A 76 42.10 -6.75 9.39
CA PRO A 76 42.69 -7.26 8.14
C PRO A 76 43.14 -8.73 8.20
N THR A 77 43.62 -9.17 9.36
CA THR A 77 44.01 -10.56 9.63
C THR A 77 42.84 -11.53 9.51
N PHE A 78 41.63 -11.17 9.94
CA PHE A 78 40.45 -12.03 9.86
C PHE A 78 39.87 -12.11 8.44
N THR A 79 40.02 -11.05 7.63
CA THR A 79 39.57 -11.02 6.23
C THR A 79 40.19 -12.13 5.41
N THR A 80 41.50 -12.34 5.53
CA THR A 80 42.22 -13.31 4.71
C THR A 80 41.92 -14.77 5.07
N TYR A 81 41.72 -15.07 6.36
CA TYR A 81 41.52 -16.45 6.81
C TYR A 81 40.05 -16.91 6.85
N MET A 82 39.09 -15.99 6.99
CA MET A 82 37.67 -16.35 7.14
C MET A 82 36.80 -15.98 5.93
N LEU A 83 37.10 -14.90 5.20
CA LEU A 83 36.22 -14.44 4.13
C LEU A 83 36.41 -15.25 2.83
N GLY A 84 37.62 -15.73 2.57
CA GLY A 84 37.93 -16.57 1.40
C GLY A 84 37.04 -17.82 1.31
N PRO A 85 37.03 -18.68 2.35
CA PRO A 85 36.18 -19.89 2.35
C PRO A 85 34.68 -19.60 2.36
N LEU A 86 34.25 -18.47 2.95
CA LEU A 86 32.84 -18.12 3.05
C LEU A 86 32.24 -17.69 1.70
N MET A 87 33.06 -17.09 0.83
CA MET A 87 32.70 -16.69 -0.54
C MET A 87 32.73 -17.86 -1.53
N GLU A 88 33.40 -18.97 -1.21
CA GLU A 88 33.33 -20.20 -2.02
C GLU A 88 32.10 -21.06 -1.67
N ALA A 89 31.56 -20.89 -0.46
CA ALA A 89 30.42 -21.67 0.05
C ALA A 89 29.04 -21.06 -0.29
N TYR A 90 29.00 -19.86 -0.86
CA TYR A 90 27.80 -19.11 -1.25
C TYR A 90 28.00 -18.50 -2.64
#